data_AF-A0A7W0LVZ9-F1
#
_entry.id   AF-A0A7W0LVZ9-F1
#
_cell.length_a   1.000
_cell.length_b   1.000
_cell.length_c   1.000
_cell.angle_alpha   90.00
_cell.angle_beta   90.00
_cell.angle_gamma   90.00
#
_symmetry.space_group_name_H-M   'P 1'
#
loop_
_entity.id
_entity.type
_entity.pdbx_description
1 polymer ?
#
loop_
_entity_poly.entity_id
_entity_poly.type
_entity_poly.pdbx_seq_one_letter_code
_entity_poly.pdbx_strand_id
1 'polypeptide(L)'
;MTWQTTPFLLLGLVLLGGFAWYERKRPPARVVALVAAMAALAVVGRLAFAAVPNVKPTTDIVLFAGYALGGVPGFVVGAVAALVSNVFLGHGPWTAWQMVAWGGVGVGGALLARALRGREPSRIVLAIACAVASLGFGAFMDVYQLSLAARQDLDGYFAISATSAPYNLAHVVGSVVFCLLIGPAFIRALSRYRNRFDVTWRPPGRPLTSQAGAATVLAAALVAASLLVAAPAGAATPSSAAVRYLERAQNRDGGFGGARGQSSNQLFTGWSALGVASAGRNPRDVAKRDGRSIITYLRRGGSLRDTGELERTILVLASAGLSPRRFAGRDLVAELKRRRSPNGSWRGNVAHTAFGVFALKAAGEAPGSLRRSAVWLGRGQNADGGFGFVPSAESDTDDTGAVLQALAAGDGPQAATVEAVRYLRAVQNPDGGFGQSEGRDSNAQSTAWAVQGLVAAGVRPERVGANPIRYLVRLQRRDGHIAYSRSSDQTPVWVTGQALLALERAPFPLGPTPRAIGRPNPAAAKPSGARAPTDAKRRKKRARRNVAPRSSDPERREARPTTSGVAELRPDPASGEPVKRAQATEEGPSAGVLVGALIALAVLLVLLRRRLGRWRRSAR
;
A
#
# COMPACT_ATOMS: atom_id res chain seq x y z
N MET A 1 -7.08 -48.91 15.34
CA MET A 1 -7.69 -47.59 15.63
C MET A 1 -9.19 -47.71 15.42
N THR A 2 -10.02 -47.08 16.25
CA THR A 2 -11.48 -47.07 16.01
C THR A 2 -11.79 -46.19 14.81
N TRP A 3 -12.79 -46.56 14.01
CA TRP A 3 -13.09 -45.90 12.73
C TRP A 3 -13.33 -44.38 12.89
N GLN A 4 -13.89 -43.95 14.02
CA GLN A 4 -14.10 -42.54 14.39
C GLN A 4 -12.79 -41.76 14.61
N THR A 5 -11.72 -42.39 15.10
CA THR A 5 -10.42 -41.70 15.28
C THR A 5 -9.76 -41.32 13.96
N THR A 6 -10.02 -42.07 12.87
CA THR A 6 -9.42 -41.80 11.56
C THR A 6 -9.84 -40.43 10.99
N PRO A 7 -11.14 -40.04 10.94
CA PRO A 7 -11.54 -38.67 10.63
C PRO A 7 -10.90 -37.60 11.51
N PHE A 8 -10.85 -37.78 12.84
CA PHE A 8 -10.24 -36.77 13.72
C PHE A 8 -8.72 -36.62 13.51
N LEU A 9 -8.01 -37.71 13.19
CA LEU A 9 -6.60 -37.64 12.79
C LEU A 9 -6.43 -36.92 11.44
N LEU A 10 -7.28 -37.19 10.44
CA LEU A 10 -7.26 -36.50 9.16
C LEU A 10 -7.57 -35.00 9.30
N LEU A 11 -8.56 -34.63 10.10
CA LEU A 11 -8.85 -33.23 10.45
C LEU A 11 -7.67 -32.58 11.18
N GLY A 12 -7.06 -33.29 12.12
CA GLY A 12 -5.85 -32.85 12.82
C GLY A 12 -4.70 -32.55 11.85
N LEU A 13 -4.43 -33.45 10.91
CA LEU A 13 -3.42 -33.25 9.86
C LEU A 13 -3.75 -32.08 8.92
N VAL A 14 -5.02 -31.88 8.54
CA VAL A 14 -5.45 -30.73 7.73
C VAL A 14 -5.30 -29.41 8.49
N LEU A 15 -5.65 -29.37 9.77
CA LEU A 15 -5.49 -28.18 10.62
C LEU A 15 -4.01 -27.87 10.86
N LEU A 16 -3.21 -28.85 11.27
CA LEU A 16 -1.76 -28.71 11.45
C LEU A 16 -1.07 -28.27 10.16
N GLY A 17 -1.40 -28.89 9.03
CA GLY A 17 -0.88 -28.50 7.71
C GLY A 17 -1.28 -27.08 7.31
N GLY A 18 -2.52 -26.67 7.57
CA GLY A 18 -3.02 -25.32 7.30
C GLY A 18 -2.35 -24.24 8.17
N PHE A 19 -2.21 -24.48 9.47
CA PHE A 19 -1.52 -23.57 10.39
C PHE A 19 -0.01 -23.51 10.11
N ALA A 20 0.65 -24.65 9.90
CA ALA A 20 2.06 -24.68 9.51
C ALA A 20 2.31 -23.99 8.15
N TRP A 21 1.36 -24.05 7.21
CA TRP A 21 1.46 -23.32 5.93
C TRP A 21 1.22 -21.81 6.09
N TYR A 22 0.46 -21.39 7.10
CA TYR A 22 0.34 -19.99 7.50
C TYR A 22 1.64 -19.50 8.15
N GLU A 23 2.17 -20.23 9.12
CA GLU A 23 3.39 -19.89 9.85
C GLU A 23 4.64 -19.86 8.95
N ARG A 24 4.84 -20.89 8.10
CA ARG A 24 5.94 -20.96 7.12
C ARG A 24 5.96 -19.80 6.13
N LYS A 25 4.83 -19.10 5.93
CA LYS A 25 4.77 -17.90 5.08
C LYS A 25 5.22 -16.61 5.78
N ARG A 26 5.54 -16.65 7.08
CA ARG A 26 5.87 -15.50 7.93
C ARG A 26 5.03 -14.25 7.60
N PRO A 27 3.68 -14.34 7.64
CA PRO A 27 2.81 -13.26 7.24
C PRO A 27 3.11 -12.02 8.09
N PRO A 28 3.32 -10.83 7.49
CA PRO A 28 3.71 -9.65 8.24
C PRO A 28 2.60 -9.28 9.24
N ALA A 29 2.95 -8.72 10.39
CA ALA A 29 2.02 -8.49 11.50
C ALA A 29 0.72 -7.74 11.12
N ARG A 30 0.74 -6.93 10.05
CA ARG A 30 -0.44 -6.26 9.48
C ARG A 30 -1.44 -7.21 8.82
N VAL A 31 -0.97 -8.29 8.19
CA VAL A 31 -1.80 -9.39 7.65
C VAL A 31 -2.34 -10.25 8.80
N VAL A 32 -1.53 -10.51 9.83
CA VAL A 32 -1.98 -11.22 11.05
C VAL A 32 -3.10 -10.43 11.73
N ALA A 33 -2.93 -9.12 11.95
CA ALA A 33 -3.95 -8.25 12.52
C ALA A 33 -5.23 -8.18 11.66
N LEU A 34 -5.11 -8.19 10.33
CA LEU A 34 -6.27 -8.23 9.43
C LEU A 34 -7.00 -9.57 9.47
N VAL A 35 -6.27 -10.70 9.55
CA VAL A 35 -6.83 -12.04 9.75
C VAL A 35 -7.55 -12.14 11.09
N ALA A 36 -6.96 -11.62 12.17
CA ALA A 36 -7.59 -11.57 13.48
C ALA A 36 -8.88 -10.71 13.47
N ALA A 37 -8.85 -9.52 12.87
CA ALA A 37 -10.03 -8.67 12.72
C ALA A 37 -11.14 -9.31 11.87
N MET A 38 -10.77 -10.06 10.83
CA MET A 38 -11.71 -10.81 9.99
C MET A 38 -12.31 -12.02 10.71
N ALA A 39 -11.51 -12.75 11.49
CA ALA A 39 -12.00 -13.83 12.34
C ALA A 39 -12.95 -13.29 13.42
N ALA A 40 -12.60 -12.20 14.09
CA ALA A 40 -13.45 -11.52 15.07
C ALA A 40 -14.78 -11.05 14.46
N LEU A 41 -14.77 -10.50 13.24
CA LEU A 41 -16.01 -10.13 12.53
C LEU A 41 -16.86 -11.37 12.17
N ALA A 42 -16.23 -12.47 11.77
CA ALA A 42 -16.92 -13.73 11.47
C ALA A 42 -17.53 -14.39 12.73
N VAL A 43 -16.87 -14.25 13.89
CA VAL A 43 -17.37 -14.63 15.23
C VAL A 43 -18.57 -13.76 15.60
N VAL A 44 -18.43 -12.43 15.61
CA VAL A 44 -19.53 -11.49 15.91
C VAL A 44 -20.71 -11.72 14.99
N GLY A 45 -20.46 -11.98 13.70
CA GLY A 45 -21.48 -12.37 12.73
C GLY A 45 -22.21 -13.67 13.09
N ARG A 46 -21.51 -14.69 13.61
CA ARG A 46 -22.15 -15.93 14.08
C ARG A 46 -23.00 -15.71 15.33
N LEU A 47 -22.49 -14.92 16.28
CA LEU A 47 -23.16 -14.67 17.57
C LEU A 47 -24.40 -13.77 17.40
N ALA A 48 -24.33 -12.73 16.57
CA ALA A 48 -25.43 -11.80 16.33
C ALA A 48 -26.67 -12.44 15.67
N PHE A 49 -26.52 -13.61 15.05
CA PHE A 49 -27.61 -14.38 14.45
C PHE A 49 -27.81 -15.76 15.09
N ALA A 50 -27.22 -16.03 16.27
CA ALA A 50 -27.32 -17.33 16.94
C ALA A 50 -28.78 -17.73 17.28
N ALA A 51 -29.69 -16.76 17.43
CA ALA A 51 -31.12 -16.98 17.63
C ALA A 51 -31.90 -17.36 16.35
N VAL A 52 -31.26 -17.41 15.17
CA VAL A 52 -31.89 -17.77 13.89
C VAL A 52 -31.23 -19.05 13.35
N PRO A 53 -31.93 -20.20 13.30
CA PRO A 53 -31.34 -21.49 12.97
C PRO A 53 -30.49 -21.50 11.68
N ASN A 54 -29.19 -21.76 11.85
CA ASN A 54 -28.15 -21.86 10.82
C ASN A 54 -27.91 -20.61 9.93
N VAL A 55 -28.65 -19.51 10.10
CA VAL A 55 -28.45 -18.25 9.37
C VAL A 55 -27.26 -17.50 9.99
N LYS A 56 -26.17 -17.35 9.24
CA LYS A 56 -24.94 -16.71 9.75
C LYS A 56 -24.08 -16.14 8.61
N PRO A 57 -23.67 -14.86 8.66
CA PRO A 57 -22.77 -14.28 7.65
C PRO A 57 -21.31 -14.78 7.75
N THR A 58 -21.00 -15.68 8.70
CA THR A 58 -19.68 -16.28 8.91
C THR A 58 -19.12 -16.88 7.62
N THR A 59 -19.93 -17.65 6.89
CA THR A 59 -19.53 -18.30 5.63
C THR A 59 -19.17 -17.27 4.55
N ASP A 60 -19.96 -16.19 4.45
CA ASP A 60 -19.69 -15.06 3.55
C ASP A 60 -18.38 -14.34 3.90
N ILE A 61 -18.21 -13.98 5.18
CA ILE A 61 -17.03 -13.26 5.69
C ILE A 61 -15.75 -14.07 5.45
N VAL A 62 -15.81 -15.39 5.65
CA VAL A 62 -14.70 -16.33 5.41
C VAL A 62 -14.42 -16.50 3.90
N LEU A 63 -15.46 -16.64 3.07
CA LEU A 63 -15.32 -16.68 1.61
C LEU A 63 -14.68 -15.38 1.08
N PHE A 64 -15.12 -14.23 1.59
CA PHE A 64 -14.61 -12.92 1.21
C PHE A 64 -13.17 -12.70 1.72
N ALA A 65 -12.81 -13.22 2.88
CA ALA A 65 -11.42 -13.26 3.34
C ALA A 65 -10.55 -14.10 2.39
N GLY A 66 -10.99 -15.31 2.03
CA GLY A 66 -10.32 -16.16 1.05
C GLY A 66 -10.14 -15.50 -0.31
N TYR A 67 -11.20 -14.85 -0.81
CA TYR A 67 -11.20 -14.15 -2.08
C TYR A 67 -10.24 -12.94 -2.09
N ALA A 68 -10.31 -12.12 -1.03
CA ALA A 68 -9.60 -10.84 -0.97
C ALA A 68 -8.19 -10.94 -0.38
N LEU A 69 -7.84 -12.00 0.35
CA LEU A 69 -6.54 -12.19 1.02
C LEU A 69 -5.79 -13.47 0.58
N GLY A 70 -6.46 -14.38 -0.13
CA GLY A 70 -5.91 -15.65 -0.57
C GLY A 70 -6.15 -16.80 0.42
N GLY A 71 -5.93 -18.03 -0.04
CA GLY A 71 -6.44 -19.23 0.64
C GLY A 71 -5.84 -19.51 2.01
N VAL A 72 -4.60 -19.06 2.28
CA VAL A 72 -3.93 -19.27 3.57
C VAL A 72 -4.47 -18.33 4.65
N PRO A 73 -4.54 -16.99 4.43
CA PRO A 73 -5.34 -16.11 5.29
C PRO A 73 -6.80 -16.53 5.42
N GLY A 74 -7.46 -16.91 4.31
CA GLY A 74 -8.86 -17.35 4.33
C GLY A 74 -9.10 -18.58 5.19
N PHE A 75 -8.22 -19.59 5.10
CA PHE A 75 -8.27 -20.80 5.91
C PHE A 75 -8.19 -20.47 7.40
N VAL A 76 -7.23 -19.64 7.80
CA VAL A 76 -7.05 -19.25 9.21
C VAL A 76 -8.20 -18.38 9.72
N VAL A 77 -8.77 -17.48 8.90
CA VAL A 77 -10.00 -16.76 9.27
C VAL A 77 -11.15 -17.73 9.55
N GLY A 78 -11.33 -18.77 8.71
CA GLY A 78 -12.35 -19.80 8.92
C GLY A 78 -12.12 -20.65 10.17
N ALA A 79 -10.92 -21.22 10.32
CA ALA A 79 -10.57 -22.08 11.44
C ALA A 79 -10.59 -21.34 12.79
N VAL A 80 -10.02 -20.13 12.86
CA VAL A 80 -10.04 -19.33 14.10
C VAL A 80 -11.44 -18.84 14.42
N ALA A 81 -12.25 -18.44 13.43
CA ALA A 81 -13.64 -18.05 13.69
C ALA A 81 -14.48 -19.20 14.24
N ALA A 82 -14.32 -20.41 13.70
CA ALA A 82 -14.97 -21.62 14.21
C ALA A 82 -14.62 -21.89 15.68
N LEU A 83 -13.32 -21.91 15.98
CA LEU A 83 -12.80 -22.17 17.33
C LEU A 83 -13.27 -21.11 18.34
N VAL A 84 -13.05 -19.83 18.05
CA VAL A 84 -13.34 -18.72 18.97
C VAL A 84 -14.84 -18.52 19.18
N SER A 85 -15.69 -18.76 18.18
CA SER A 85 -17.15 -18.68 18.39
C SER A 85 -17.71 -19.87 19.18
N ASN A 86 -17.05 -21.05 19.15
CA ASN A 86 -17.44 -22.19 19.99
C ASN A 86 -17.07 -21.99 21.47
N VAL A 87 -16.24 -21.00 21.83
CA VAL A 87 -16.05 -20.58 23.24
C VAL A 87 -17.37 -20.07 23.84
N PHE A 88 -18.20 -19.40 23.02
CA PHE A 88 -19.50 -18.85 23.43
C PHE A 88 -20.67 -19.80 23.14
N LEU A 89 -20.55 -20.63 22.10
CA LEU A 89 -21.62 -21.52 21.59
C LEU A 89 -21.45 -23.00 21.99
N GLY A 90 -20.48 -23.31 22.84
CA GLY A 90 -20.13 -24.67 23.24
C GLY A 90 -19.08 -25.33 22.34
N HIS A 91 -18.08 -25.93 22.97
CA HIS A 91 -17.11 -26.82 22.31
C HIS A 91 -17.62 -28.27 22.32
N GLY A 92 -17.20 -29.02 21.30
CA GLY A 92 -17.50 -30.45 21.16
C GLY A 92 -16.81 -31.01 19.91
N PRO A 93 -17.05 -32.29 19.56
CA PRO A 93 -16.37 -32.94 18.43
C PRO A 93 -16.55 -32.20 17.10
N TRP A 94 -17.72 -31.58 16.89
CA TRP A 94 -18.02 -30.71 15.76
C TRP A 94 -17.04 -29.54 15.57
N THR A 95 -16.28 -29.11 16.59
CA THR A 95 -15.37 -27.97 16.48
C THR A 95 -14.30 -28.23 15.42
N ALA A 96 -13.63 -29.39 15.42
CA ALA A 96 -12.60 -29.71 14.43
C ALA A 96 -13.19 -29.74 12.99
N TRP A 97 -14.39 -30.30 12.84
CA TRP A 97 -15.12 -30.32 11.57
C TRP A 97 -15.49 -28.90 11.11
N GLN A 98 -16.02 -28.05 11.99
CA GLN A 98 -16.34 -26.65 11.67
C GLN A 98 -15.10 -25.83 11.31
N MET A 99 -13.96 -26.07 11.98
CA MET A 99 -12.68 -25.43 11.66
C MET A 99 -12.19 -25.79 10.25
N VAL A 100 -12.25 -27.07 9.88
CA VAL A 100 -11.88 -27.53 8.52
C VAL A 100 -12.91 -27.10 7.47
N ALA A 101 -14.20 -27.13 7.77
CA ALA A 101 -15.27 -26.73 6.86
C ALA A 101 -15.15 -25.25 6.46
N TRP A 102 -15.09 -24.34 7.43
CA TRP A 102 -14.88 -22.91 7.14
C TRP A 102 -13.45 -22.64 6.64
N GLY A 103 -12.43 -23.39 7.10
CA GLY A 103 -11.10 -23.34 6.51
C GLY A 103 -11.13 -23.62 4.99
N GLY A 104 -11.88 -24.64 4.59
CA GLY A 104 -12.16 -25.02 3.21
C GLY A 104 -12.92 -23.94 2.43
N VAL A 105 -13.93 -23.30 3.04
CA VAL A 105 -14.62 -22.13 2.44
C VAL A 105 -13.62 -20.98 2.16
N GLY A 106 -12.66 -20.75 3.07
CA GLY A 106 -11.58 -19.78 2.88
C GLY A 106 -10.65 -20.13 1.70
N VAL A 107 -10.35 -21.41 1.50
CA VAL A 107 -9.62 -21.89 0.30
C VAL A 107 -10.48 -21.75 -0.95
N GLY A 108 -11.78 -22.08 -0.88
CA GLY A 108 -12.75 -21.94 -1.96
C GLY A 108 -12.90 -20.51 -2.47
N GLY A 109 -12.93 -19.52 -1.57
CA GLY A 109 -12.91 -18.10 -1.93
C GLY A 109 -11.67 -17.71 -2.75
N ALA A 110 -10.52 -18.28 -2.42
CA ALA A 110 -9.28 -18.05 -3.19
C ALA A 110 -9.26 -18.79 -4.54
N LEU A 111 -9.89 -19.97 -4.64
CA LEU A 111 -10.11 -20.67 -5.90
C LEU A 111 -11.05 -19.87 -6.82
N LEU A 112 -12.13 -19.30 -6.28
CA LEU A 112 -13.03 -18.39 -7.01
C LEU A 112 -12.27 -17.13 -7.50
N ALA A 113 -11.42 -16.55 -6.66
CA ALA A 113 -10.56 -15.43 -7.07
C ALA A 113 -9.60 -15.82 -8.21
N ARG A 114 -9.08 -17.05 -8.21
CA ARG A 114 -8.21 -17.56 -9.30
C ARG A 114 -9.01 -17.82 -10.59
N ALA A 115 -10.20 -18.42 -10.49
CA ALA A 115 -11.08 -18.69 -11.62
C ALA A 115 -11.53 -17.39 -12.33
N LEU A 116 -11.96 -16.39 -11.57
CA LEU A 116 -12.36 -15.06 -12.09
C LEU A 116 -11.16 -14.17 -12.50
N ARG A 117 -9.94 -14.73 -12.53
CA ARG A 117 -8.66 -14.03 -12.78
C ARG A 117 -8.49 -12.77 -11.91
N GLY A 118 -9.13 -12.78 -10.73
CA GLY A 118 -9.26 -11.68 -9.78
C GLY A 118 -9.68 -10.35 -10.40
N ARG A 119 -10.71 -10.37 -11.26
CA ARG A 119 -11.59 -9.22 -11.57
C ARG A 119 -12.58 -9.03 -10.41
N GLU A 120 -13.31 -7.91 -10.35
CA GLU A 120 -14.41 -7.81 -9.37
C GLU A 120 -15.58 -8.76 -9.76
N PRO A 121 -16.10 -9.58 -8.84
CA PRO A 121 -17.24 -10.44 -9.12
C PRO A 121 -18.55 -9.64 -9.21
N SER A 122 -19.49 -10.09 -10.04
CA SER A 122 -20.85 -9.56 -10.03
C SER A 122 -21.59 -9.99 -8.74
N ARG A 123 -22.64 -9.27 -8.35
CA ARG A 123 -23.41 -9.61 -7.14
C ARG A 123 -23.97 -11.04 -7.19
N ILE A 124 -24.42 -11.45 -8.38
CA ILE A 124 -25.03 -12.76 -8.64
C ILE A 124 -23.98 -13.86 -8.57
N VAL A 125 -22.82 -13.69 -9.22
CA VAL A 125 -21.71 -14.66 -9.15
C VAL A 125 -21.23 -14.87 -7.72
N LEU A 126 -21.16 -13.78 -6.94
CA LEU A 126 -20.77 -13.87 -5.54
C LEU A 126 -21.86 -14.56 -4.68
N ALA A 127 -23.14 -14.25 -4.90
CA ALA A 127 -24.24 -14.88 -4.18
C ALA A 127 -24.36 -16.39 -4.48
N ILE A 128 -24.13 -16.80 -5.73
CA ILE A 128 -24.05 -18.21 -6.13
C ILE A 128 -22.86 -18.90 -5.43
N ALA A 129 -21.70 -18.24 -5.35
CA ALA A 129 -20.55 -18.79 -4.62
C ALA A 129 -20.82 -18.94 -3.12
N CYS A 130 -21.51 -17.98 -2.50
CA CYS A 130 -21.96 -18.06 -1.11
C CYS A 130 -22.99 -19.19 -0.88
N ALA A 131 -23.93 -19.38 -1.81
CA ALA A 131 -24.86 -20.50 -1.79
C ALA A 131 -24.15 -21.85 -1.85
N VAL A 132 -23.26 -22.05 -2.85
CA VAL A 132 -22.48 -23.29 -3.02
C VAL A 132 -21.57 -23.55 -1.81
N ALA A 133 -20.94 -22.52 -1.24
CA ALA A 133 -20.13 -22.66 -0.03
C ALA A 133 -20.94 -23.03 1.20
N SER A 134 -22.17 -22.50 1.34
CA SER A 134 -23.07 -22.80 2.47
C SER A 134 -23.68 -24.19 2.37
N LEU A 135 -24.00 -24.65 1.16
CA LEU A 135 -24.45 -26.01 0.87
C LEU A 135 -23.33 -27.03 1.07
N GLY A 136 -22.11 -26.74 0.59
CA GLY A 136 -20.93 -27.58 0.80
C GLY A 136 -20.51 -27.68 2.27
N PHE A 137 -20.66 -26.58 3.04
CA PHE A 137 -20.53 -26.62 4.50
C PHE A 137 -21.59 -27.54 5.12
N GLY A 138 -22.84 -27.47 4.67
CA GLY A 138 -23.93 -28.34 5.10
C GLY A 138 -23.62 -29.83 4.90
N ALA A 139 -23.35 -30.22 3.66
CA ALA A 139 -22.97 -31.58 3.29
C ALA A 139 -21.75 -32.10 4.10
N PHE A 140 -20.74 -31.27 4.34
CA PHE A 140 -19.59 -31.66 5.16
C PHE A 140 -19.94 -31.83 6.65
N MET A 141 -20.90 -31.07 7.18
CA MET A 141 -21.43 -31.29 8.52
C MET A 141 -22.40 -32.48 8.59
N ASP A 142 -23.01 -32.90 7.48
CA ASP A 142 -23.75 -34.16 7.39
C ASP A 142 -22.79 -35.36 7.43
N VAL A 143 -21.61 -35.27 6.79
CA VAL A 143 -20.52 -36.25 6.95
C VAL A 143 -20.02 -36.32 8.41
N TYR A 144 -19.98 -35.18 9.13
CA TYR A 144 -19.71 -35.20 10.58
C TYR A 144 -20.77 -36.01 11.35
N GLN A 145 -22.06 -35.81 11.07
CA GLN A 145 -23.11 -36.58 11.75
C GLN A 145 -23.04 -38.07 11.38
N LEU A 146 -22.73 -38.41 10.12
CA LEU A 146 -22.46 -39.79 9.70
C LEU A 146 -21.24 -40.37 10.45
N SER A 147 -20.23 -39.54 10.77
CA SER A 147 -19.07 -39.96 11.58
C SER A 147 -19.37 -40.28 13.05
N LEU A 148 -20.61 -40.04 13.50
CA LEU A 148 -21.14 -40.46 14.79
C LEU A 148 -22.27 -41.49 14.69
N ALA A 149 -22.79 -41.75 13.48
CA ALA A 149 -23.87 -42.70 13.25
C ALA A 149 -23.39 -44.16 13.38
N ALA A 150 -24.31 -45.06 13.75
CA ALA A 150 -24.01 -46.48 13.95
C ALA A 150 -23.68 -47.22 12.63
N ARG A 151 -24.17 -46.73 11.49
CA ARG A 151 -23.81 -47.18 10.14
C ARG A 151 -23.20 -46.03 9.35
N GLN A 152 -22.33 -46.34 8.40
CA GLN A 152 -21.60 -45.38 7.58
C GLN A 152 -21.84 -45.67 6.09
N ASP A 153 -23.10 -45.87 5.73
CA ASP A 153 -23.59 -46.16 4.38
C ASP A 153 -24.14 -44.89 3.68
N LEU A 154 -24.39 -45.00 2.37
CA LEU A 154 -24.96 -43.90 1.58
C LEU A 154 -26.40 -43.59 2.01
N ASP A 155 -27.16 -44.60 2.42
CA ASP A 155 -28.54 -44.45 2.87
C ASP A 155 -28.61 -43.64 4.18
N GLY A 156 -27.71 -43.93 5.13
CA GLY A 156 -27.54 -43.13 6.35
C GLY A 156 -27.11 -41.69 6.04
N TYR A 157 -26.23 -41.48 5.06
CA TYR A 157 -25.88 -40.12 4.60
C TYR A 157 -27.10 -39.38 4.03
N PHE A 158 -27.87 -40.01 3.14
CA PHE A 158 -29.07 -39.40 2.57
C PHE A 158 -30.15 -39.12 3.62
N ALA A 159 -30.35 -40.01 4.60
CA ALA A 159 -31.26 -39.79 5.72
C ALA A 159 -30.84 -38.57 6.57
N ILE A 160 -29.55 -38.44 6.87
CA ILE A 160 -28.99 -37.28 7.60
C ILE A 160 -29.16 -35.99 6.77
N SER A 161 -28.77 -35.99 5.49
CA SER A 161 -28.92 -34.81 4.64
C SER A 161 -30.38 -34.42 4.39
N ALA A 162 -31.33 -35.36 4.44
CA ALA A 162 -32.75 -35.07 4.39
C ALA A 162 -33.25 -34.34 5.65
N THR A 163 -32.82 -34.78 6.85
CA THR A 163 -33.20 -34.11 8.11
C THR A 163 -32.49 -32.76 8.30
N SER A 164 -31.28 -32.59 7.78
CA SER A 164 -30.54 -31.32 7.83
C SER A 164 -30.95 -30.32 6.74
N ALA A 165 -31.66 -30.76 5.69
CA ALA A 165 -32.03 -29.94 4.54
C ALA A 165 -32.68 -28.58 4.87
N PRO A 166 -33.62 -28.45 5.83
CA PRO A 166 -34.20 -27.14 6.17
C PRO A 166 -33.16 -26.16 6.73
N TYR A 167 -32.26 -26.64 7.59
CA TYR A 167 -31.17 -25.84 8.16
C TYR A 167 -30.11 -25.49 7.11
N ASN A 168 -29.80 -26.42 6.21
CA ASN A 168 -28.87 -26.18 5.10
C ASN A 168 -29.45 -25.16 4.10
N LEU A 169 -30.75 -25.22 3.81
CA LEU A 169 -31.46 -24.22 3.02
C LEU A 169 -31.47 -22.84 3.71
N ALA A 170 -31.73 -22.76 5.01
CA ALA A 170 -31.68 -21.51 5.77
C ALA A 170 -30.29 -20.85 5.71
N HIS A 171 -29.23 -21.64 5.83
CA HIS A 171 -27.84 -21.17 5.70
C HIS A 171 -27.55 -20.64 4.28
N VAL A 172 -27.98 -21.36 3.23
CA VAL A 172 -27.88 -20.94 1.83
C VAL A 172 -28.61 -19.62 1.57
N VAL A 173 -29.87 -19.51 1.99
CA VAL A 173 -30.70 -18.30 1.81
C VAL A 173 -30.10 -17.11 2.58
N GLY A 174 -29.71 -17.32 3.83
CA GLY A 174 -29.06 -16.29 4.66
C GLY A 174 -27.81 -15.73 3.98
N SER A 175 -26.89 -16.59 3.54
CA SER A 175 -25.66 -16.18 2.88
C SER A 175 -25.89 -15.52 1.51
N VAL A 176 -26.87 -15.97 0.73
CA VAL A 176 -27.31 -15.25 -0.48
C VAL A 176 -27.76 -13.82 -0.14
N VAL A 177 -28.60 -13.64 0.88
CA VAL A 177 -29.10 -12.33 1.31
C VAL A 177 -27.98 -11.43 1.81
N PHE A 178 -27.12 -11.89 2.72
CA PHE A 178 -25.96 -11.12 3.19
C PHE A 178 -25.02 -10.74 2.04
N CYS A 179 -24.72 -11.68 1.15
CA CYS A 179 -23.88 -11.41 -0.02
C CYS A 179 -24.48 -10.33 -0.93
N LEU A 180 -25.77 -10.39 -1.27
CA LEU A 180 -26.42 -9.40 -2.14
C LEU A 180 -26.45 -7.99 -1.51
N LEU A 181 -26.58 -7.91 -0.19
CA LEU A 181 -26.59 -6.68 0.60
C LEU A 181 -25.19 -6.05 0.72
N ILE A 182 -24.18 -6.78 1.21
CA ILE A 182 -22.87 -6.23 1.59
C ILE A 182 -21.68 -6.72 0.75
N GLY A 183 -21.73 -7.93 0.19
CA GLY A 183 -20.59 -8.63 -0.41
C GLY A 183 -19.74 -7.80 -1.39
N PRO A 184 -20.31 -7.17 -2.43
CA PRO A 184 -19.56 -6.36 -3.39
C PRO A 184 -18.90 -5.11 -2.79
N ALA A 185 -19.53 -4.49 -1.77
CA ALA A 185 -18.94 -3.35 -1.08
C ALA A 185 -17.81 -3.80 -0.13
N PHE A 186 -17.99 -4.95 0.50
CA PHE A 186 -17.08 -5.56 1.45
C PHE A 186 -15.82 -6.12 0.77
N ILE A 187 -15.94 -6.88 -0.33
CA ILE A 187 -14.80 -7.30 -1.16
C ILE A 187 -14.04 -6.09 -1.71
N ARG A 188 -14.72 -5.00 -2.11
CA ARG A 188 -14.05 -3.76 -2.49
C ARG A 188 -13.35 -3.06 -1.32
N ALA A 189 -13.84 -3.19 -0.10
CA ALA A 189 -13.16 -2.66 1.09
C ALA A 189 -11.89 -3.46 1.38
N LEU A 190 -11.98 -4.79 1.47
CA LEU A 190 -10.85 -5.69 1.68
C LEU A 190 -9.82 -5.61 0.55
N SER A 191 -10.26 -5.60 -0.71
CA SER A 191 -9.36 -5.46 -1.87
C SER A 191 -8.63 -4.12 -1.87
N ARG A 192 -9.28 -3.01 -1.48
CA ARG A 192 -8.60 -1.71 -1.32
C ARG A 192 -7.66 -1.66 -0.11
N TYR A 193 -7.97 -2.40 0.96
CA TYR A 193 -7.07 -2.55 2.10
C TYR A 193 -5.84 -3.38 1.69
N ARG A 194 -6.02 -4.58 1.14
CA ARG A 194 -4.91 -5.41 0.62
C ARG A 194 -4.07 -4.65 -0.41
N ASN A 195 -4.67 -4.03 -1.43
CA ASN A 195 -3.92 -3.31 -2.46
C ASN A 195 -3.16 -2.06 -1.93
N ARG A 196 -3.30 -1.71 -0.64
CA ARG A 196 -2.50 -0.69 0.05
C ARG A 196 -1.29 -1.27 0.80
N PHE A 197 -1.22 -2.59 0.97
CA PHE A 197 -0.24 -3.26 1.84
C PHE A 197 0.40 -4.52 1.23
N ASP A 198 -0.08 -5.01 0.08
CA ASP A 198 0.31 -6.29 -0.51
C ASP A 198 0.53 -6.11 -2.02
N VAL A 199 1.79 -6.16 -2.44
CA VAL A 199 2.23 -5.86 -3.82
C VAL A 199 2.32 -7.17 -4.62
N THR A 200 1.15 -7.78 -4.85
CA THR A 200 1.06 -9.08 -5.53
C THR A 200 1.08 -8.94 -7.04
N TRP A 201 2.11 -9.51 -7.66
CA TRP A 201 2.31 -9.49 -9.10
C TRP A 201 1.43 -10.47 -9.87
N ARG A 202 0.94 -10.04 -11.05
CA ARG A 202 0.33 -10.92 -12.06
C ARG A 202 1.12 -10.81 -13.37
N PRO A 203 1.60 -11.93 -13.95
CA PRO A 203 2.13 -11.90 -15.31
C PRO A 203 1.00 -11.62 -16.32
N PRO A 204 1.26 -10.93 -17.43
CA PRO A 204 0.30 -10.83 -18.52
C PRO A 204 -0.05 -12.21 -19.07
N GLY A 205 -1.34 -12.46 -19.33
CA GLY A 205 -1.77 -13.68 -19.99
C GLY A 205 -1.27 -13.73 -21.44
N ARG A 206 -0.81 -14.91 -21.90
CA ARG A 206 -0.45 -15.13 -23.30
C ARG A 206 -1.62 -14.74 -24.22
N PRO A 207 -1.39 -13.92 -25.27
CA PRO A 207 -2.30 -13.87 -26.40
C PRO A 207 -2.38 -15.25 -27.05
N LEU A 208 -3.58 -15.67 -27.46
CA LEU A 208 -3.70 -16.73 -28.45
C LEU A 208 -3.30 -16.13 -29.80
N THR A 209 -2.24 -16.64 -30.39
CA THR A 209 -1.85 -16.35 -31.78
C THR A 209 -1.77 -17.66 -32.54
N SER A 210 -2.76 -17.88 -33.40
CA SER A 210 -2.80 -18.95 -34.39
C SER A 210 -1.71 -18.76 -35.44
N GLN A 211 -1.22 -19.90 -35.97
CA GLN A 211 -0.70 -20.10 -37.33
C GLN A 211 0.05 -18.94 -38.02
N ALA A 212 1.36 -19.09 -38.22
CA ALA A 212 2.06 -18.68 -39.45
C ALA A 212 3.50 -19.25 -39.51
N GLY A 213 3.64 -20.53 -39.84
CA GLY A 213 4.95 -21.13 -40.17
C GLY A 213 5.36 -20.86 -41.62
N ALA A 214 5.51 -19.60 -42.04
CA ALA A 214 5.74 -19.23 -43.45
C ALA A 214 6.39 -17.84 -43.65
N ALA A 215 7.50 -17.53 -42.96
CA ALA A 215 8.18 -16.23 -43.09
C ALA A 215 9.72 -16.27 -43.06
N THR A 216 10.33 -17.44 -42.83
CA THR A 216 11.78 -17.59 -42.61
C THR A 216 12.63 -17.36 -43.87
N VAL A 217 12.04 -17.43 -45.06
CA VAL A 217 12.76 -17.36 -46.36
C VAL A 217 13.03 -15.92 -46.80
N LEU A 218 12.10 -14.98 -46.55
CA LEU A 218 12.30 -13.55 -46.92
C LEU A 218 13.43 -12.88 -46.13
N ALA A 219 13.77 -13.40 -44.94
CA ALA A 219 14.79 -12.81 -44.09
C ALA A 219 16.20 -12.87 -44.70
N ALA A 220 16.51 -13.87 -45.53
CA ALA A 220 17.83 -14.03 -46.12
C ALA A 220 18.16 -12.96 -47.19
N ALA A 221 17.17 -12.60 -48.03
CA ALA A 221 17.37 -11.66 -49.14
C ALA A 221 17.69 -10.23 -48.67
N LEU A 222 17.13 -9.79 -47.54
CA LEU A 222 17.32 -8.44 -47.00
C LEU A 222 18.70 -8.21 -46.34
N VAL A 223 19.42 -9.30 -46.00
CA VAL A 223 20.76 -9.23 -45.42
C VAL A 223 21.82 -8.84 -46.47
N ALA A 224 21.64 -9.24 -47.73
CA ALA A 224 22.56 -8.87 -48.82
C ALA A 224 22.48 -7.37 -49.17
N ALA A 225 21.29 -6.77 -49.09
CA ALA A 225 21.05 -5.38 -49.49
C ALA A 225 21.46 -4.32 -48.44
N SER A 226 21.89 -4.73 -47.24
CA SER A 226 22.13 -3.82 -46.10
C SER A 226 23.60 -3.44 -45.86
N LEU A 227 24.53 -3.88 -46.73
CA LEU A 227 25.99 -3.65 -46.59
C LEU A 227 26.51 -2.32 -47.17
N LEU A 228 25.65 -1.44 -47.72
CA LEU A 228 26.07 -0.24 -48.48
C LEU A 228 25.43 1.10 -48.02
N VAL A 229 24.89 1.19 -46.81
CA VAL A 229 24.33 2.44 -46.27
C VAL A 229 25.12 2.90 -45.05
N ALA A 230 25.59 4.16 -45.08
CA ALA A 230 26.38 4.76 -44.01
C ALA A 230 25.62 4.85 -42.67
N ALA A 231 26.34 4.65 -41.56
CA ALA A 231 25.74 4.61 -40.22
C ALA A 231 25.17 5.97 -39.77
N PRO A 232 23.90 6.06 -39.37
CA PRO A 232 23.33 7.28 -38.81
C PRO A 232 23.82 7.50 -37.36
N ALA A 233 24.25 8.73 -37.06
CA ALA A 233 24.62 9.11 -35.70
C ALA A 233 23.40 9.10 -34.75
N GLY A 234 23.62 8.73 -33.47
CA GLY A 234 22.62 8.93 -32.41
C GLY A 234 21.80 7.71 -31.99
N ALA A 235 22.40 6.51 -31.95
CA ALA A 235 21.80 5.37 -31.24
C ALA A 235 21.47 5.77 -29.79
N ALA A 236 20.22 5.63 -29.38
CA ALA A 236 19.74 6.23 -28.14
C ALA A 236 20.18 5.44 -26.90
N THR A 237 20.86 6.11 -25.96
CA THR A 237 21.26 5.49 -24.67
C THR A 237 20.03 5.03 -23.86
N PRO A 238 20.15 4.00 -22.99
CA PRO A 238 19.06 3.53 -22.14
C PRO A 238 18.42 4.66 -21.31
N SER A 239 19.24 5.53 -20.71
CA SER A 239 18.79 6.70 -19.96
C SER A 239 17.98 7.68 -20.82
N SER A 240 18.43 7.96 -22.06
CA SER A 240 17.68 8.82 -22.97
C SER A 240 16.33 8.23 -23.37
N ALA A 241 16.23 6.90 -23.50
CA ALA A 241 14.97 6.21 -23.78
C ALA A 241 14.01 6.27 -22.57
N ALA A 242 14.54 6.12 -21.36
CA ALA A 242 13.80 6.29 -20.10
C ALA A 242 13.28 7.73 -19.92
N VAL A 243 14.11 8.75 -20.17
CA VAL A 243 13.69 10.17 -20.19
C VAL A 243 12.56 10.38 -21.19
N ARG A 244 12.72 9.93 -22.44
CA ARG A 244 11.68 10.09 -23.48
C ARG A 244 10.39 9.33 -23.15
N TYR A 245 10.46 8.21 -22.40
CA TYR A 245 9.27 7.55 -21.87
C TYR A 245 8.56 8.43 -20.85
N LEU A 246 9.28 9.00 -19.87
CA LEU A 246 8.70 9.88 -18.85
C LEU A 246 8.09 11.15 -19.48
N GLU A 247 8.79 11.82 -20.40
CA GLU A 247 8.25 13.00 -21.11
C GLU A 247 6.92 12.68 -21.86
N ARG A 248 6.79 11.46 -22.42
CA ARG A 248 5.53 10.94 -23.01
C ARG A 248 4.47 10.50 -22.00
N ALA A 249 4.86 10.11 -20.79
CA ALA A 249 3.97 9.59 -19.76
C ALA A 249 3.35 10.69 -18.87
N GLN A 250 3.98 11.87 -18.78
CA GLN A 250 3.46 13.03 -18.07
C GLN A 250 2.06 13.42 -18.59
N ASN A 251 1.12 13.65 -17.68
CA ASN A 251 -0.27 13.99 -17.94
C ASN A 251 -0.47 15.46 -18.37
N ARG A 252 -1.69 15.80 -18.80
CA ARG A 252 -2.07 17.18 -19.20
C ARG A 252 -1.95 18.20 -18.08
N ASP A 253 -1.99 17.78 -16.81
CA ASP A 253 -1.87 18.69 -15.65
C ASP A 253 -0.41 19.04 -15.29
N GLY A 254 0.57 18.44 -15.97
CA GLY A 254 2.01 18.57 -15.70
C GLY A 254 2.56 17.52 -14.74
N GLY A 255 1.69 16.73 -14.09
CA GLY A 255 2.05 15.66 -13.17
C GLY A 255 2.14 14.28 -13.84
N PHE A 256 2.29 13.24 -13.00
CA PHE A 256 2.45 11.85 -13.41
C PHE A 256 1.61 10.91 -12.54
N GLY A 257 0.97 9.93 -13.18
CA GLY A 257 0.43 8.73 -12.53
C GLY A 257 1.46 7.59 -12.46
N GLY A 258 1.08 6.43 -11.90
CA GLY A 258 2.00 5.29 -11.76
C GLY A 258 2.30 4.62 -13.10
N ALA A 259 1.30 4.53 -13.96
CA ALA A 259 1.43 4.20 -15.38
C ALA A 259 0.93 5.36 -16.25
N ARG A 260 1.36 5.41 -17.51
CA ARG A 260 0.88 6.40 -18.50
C ARG A 260 -0.66 6.41 -18.55
N GLY A 261 -1.27 7.59 -18.40
CA GLY A 261 -2.72 7.78 -18.42
C GLY A 261 -3.44 7.54 -17.08
N GLN A 262 -2.74 7.09 -16.02
CA GLN A 262 -3.30 7.12 -14.66
C GLN A 262 -3.28 8.54 -14.09
N SER A 263 -4.22 8.87 -13.20
CA SER A 263 -4.32 10.17 -12.53
C SER A 263 -3.04 10.57 -11.80
N SER A 264 -2.66 11.84 -11.90
CA SER A 264 -1.43 12.36 -11.30
C SER A 264 -1.47 12.40 -9.77
N ASN A 265 -0.33 12.15 -9.11
CA ASN A 265 -0.16 12.40 -7.68
C ASN A 265 1.26 12.90 -7.29
N GLN A 266 1.42 13.36 -6.05
CA GLN A 266 2.70 13.85 -5.49
C GLN A 266 3.84 12.82 -5.56
N LEU A 267 3.54 11.55 -5.26
CA LEU A 267 4.52 10.47 -5.20
C LEU A 267 5.17 10.20 -6.56
N PHE A 268 4.36 9.87 -7.56
CA PHE A 268 4.85 9.52 -8.90
C PHE A 268 5.40 10.75 -9.65
N THR A 269 4.80 11.94 -9.44
CA THR A 269 5.34 13.19 -10.01
C THR A 269 6.70 13.52 -9.42
N GLY A 270 6.86 13.41 -8.10
CA GLY A 270 8.15 13.67 -7.43
C GLY A 270 9.23 12.68 -7.86
N TRP A 271 8.92 11.38 -7.96
CA TRP A 271 9.89 10.40 -8.42
C TRP A 271 10.27 10.54 -9.90
N SER A 272 9.31 10.84 -10.77
CA SER A 272 9.59 11.16 -12.18
C SER A 272 10.48 12.39 -12.31
N ALA A 273 10.27 13.40 -11.46
CA ALA A 273 11.06 14.62 -11.42
C ALA A 273 12.52 14.40 -11.02
N LEU A 274 12.78 13.54 -10.02
CA LEU A 274 14.14 13.21 -9.60
C LEU A 274 14.88 12.41 -10.69
N GLY A 275 14.19 11.46 -11.34
CA GLY A 275 14.77 10.69 -12.45
C GLY A 275 15.11 11.56 -13.68
N VAL A 276 14.23 12.47 -14.11
CA VAL A 276 14.58 13.36 -15.24
C VAL A 276 15.68 14.35 -14.85
N ALA A 277 15.71 14.82 -13.60
CA ALA A 277 16.76 15.71 -13.10
C ALA A 277 18.15 15.04 -13.04
N SER A 278 18.22 13.75 -12.66
CA SER A 278 19.49 13.00 -12.66
C SER A 278 20.05 12.83 -14.07
N ALA A 279 19.18 12.64 -15.07
CA ALA A 279 19.53 12.61 -16.49
C ALA A 279 19.66 14.00 -17.15
N GLY A 280 20.00 15.03 -16.36
CA GLY A 280 20.30 16.38 -16.87
C GLY A 280 19.10 17.19 -17.40
N ARG A 281 17.86 16.77 -17.16
CA ARG A 281 16.63 17.47 -17.63
C ARG A 281 15.95 18.19 -16.47
N ASN A 282 16.09 19.51 -16.39
CA ASN A 282 15.50 20.29 -15.30
C ASN A 282 13.95 20.09 -15.24
N PRO A 283 13.37 19.74 -14.08
CA PRO A 283 11.92 19.50 -13.93
C PRO A 283 10.99 20.67 -14.34
N ARG A 284 11.52 21.90 -14.46
CA ARG A 284 10.79 23.08 -14.95
C ARG A 284 10.54 23.02 -16.46
N ASP A 285 11.44 22.37 -17.19
CA ASP A 285 11.45 22.31 -18.66
C ASP A 285 10.71 21.07 -19.19
N VAL A 286 10.49 20.07 -18.35
CA VAL A 286 9.56 18.95 -18.61
C VAL A 286 8.12 19.47 -18.45
N ALA A 287 7.61 20.09 -19.51
CA ALA A 287 6.35 20.83 -19.53
C ALA A 287 5.47 20.49 -20.75
N LYS A 288 4.16 20.69 -20.59
CA LYS A 288 3.22 20.72 -21.73
C LYS A 288 3.27 22.07 -22.45
N ARG A 289 2.76 22.11 -23.69
CA ARG A 289 2.77 23.29 -24.57
C ARG A 289 2.12 24.54 -23.96
N ASP A 290 1.23 24.35 -22.98
CA ASP A 290 0.54 25.40 -22.21
C ASP A 290 1.30 25.83 -20.93
N GLY A 291 2.57 25.43 -20.78
CA GLY A 291 3.42 25.78 -19.64
C GLY A 291 3.21 24.94 -18.38
N ARG A 292 2.29 23.95 -18.38
CA ARG A 292 2.13 23.03 -17.26
C ARG A 292 3.31 22.07 -17.13
N SER A 293 4.26 22.43 -16.27
CA SER A 293 5.42 21.61 -15.88
C SER A 293 5.22 20.90 -14.55
N ILE A 294 6.12 19.96 -14.24
CA ILE A 294 6.21 19.24 -12.96
C ILE A 294 6.10 20.21 -11.78
N ILE A 295 6.87 21.30 -11.80
CA ILE A 295 6.89 22.28 -10.72
C ILE A 295 5.54 23.01 -10.58
N THR A 296 4.83 23.26 -11.70
CA THR A 296 3.48 23.85 -11.63
C THR A 296 2.46 22.87 -11.06
N TYR A 297 2.60 21.57 -11.34
CA TYR A 297 1.79 20.53 -10.72
C TYR A 297 2.06 20.45 -9.21
N LEU A 298 3.32 20.32 -8.78
CA LEU A 298 3.69 20.23 -7.36
C LEU A 298 3.27 21.48 -6.56
N ARG A 299 3.19 22.66 -7.20
CA ARG A 299 2.69 23.91 -6.60
C ARG A 299 1.16 23.92 -6.42
N ARG A 300 0.42 23.18 -7.26
CA ARG A 300 -1.04 23.02 -7.21
C ARG A 300 -1.48 21.80 -6.40
N GLY A 301 -0.62 20.78 -6.28
CA GLY A 301 -0.88 19.53 -5.58
C GLY A 301 -1.20 19.78 -4.11
N GLY A 302 -2.45 19.56 -3.74
CA GLY A 302 -2.97 19.94 -2.43
C GLY A 302 -2.21 19.29 -1.27
N SER A 303 -1.88 20.11 -0.28
CA SER A 303 -1.57 19.67 1.09
C SER A 303 -0.46 18.60 1.23
N LEU A 304 0.80 18.99 0.97
CA LEU A 304 1.98 18.28 1.52
C LEU A 304 1.80 18.10 3.04
N ARG A 305 1.35 16.93 3.47
CA ARG A 305 1.04 16.59 4.87
C ARG A 305 1.98 15.52 5.39
N ASP A 306 2.31 14.54 4.56
CA ASP A 306 3.29 13.52 4.94
C ASP A 306 4.73 14.05 4.92
N THR A 307 5.58 13.45 5.73
CA THR A 307 7.00 13.79 5.85
C THR A 307 7.77 13.38 4.59
N GLY A 308 7.49 12.21 4.01
CA GLY A 308 8.13 11.73 2.77
C GLY A 308 7.69 12.49 1.52
N GLU A 309 6.50 13.10 1.51
CA GLU A 309 6.11 14.07 0.48
C GLU A 309 6.88 15.38 0.59
N LEU A 310 7.05 15.87 1.82
CA LEU A 310 7.79 17.10 2.11
C LEU A 310 9.26 16.97 1.70
N GLU A 311 9.92 15.90 2.12
CA GLU A 311 11.32 15.56 1.79
C GLU A 311 11.53 15.47 0.27
N ARG A 312 10.69 14.69 -0.42
CA ARG A 312 10.77 14.51 -1.88
C ARG A 312 10.53 15.81 -2.63
N THR A 313 9.62 16.67 -2.16
CA THR A 313 9.37 17.98 -2.77
C THR A 313 10.55 18.91 -2.57
N ILE A 314 11.20 18.91 -1.41
CA ILE A 314 12.43 19.69 -1.17
C ILE A 314 13.54 19.26 -2.15
N LEU A 315 13.75 17.95 -2.34
CA LEU A 315 14.72 17.42 -3.30
C LEU A 315 14.44 17.84 -4.75
N VAL A 316 13.18 17.78 -5.19
CA VAL A 316 12.78 18.19 -6.54
C VAL A 316 12.92 19.70 -6.75
N LEU A 317 12.71 20.52 -5.72
CA LEU A 317 12.91 21.95 -5.82
C LEU A 317 14.39 22.31 -5.92
N ALA A 318 15.24 21.68 -5.11
CA ALA A 318 16.68 21.86 -5.18
C ALA A 318 17.25 21.47 -6.56
N SER A 319 16.89 20.28 -7.07
CA SER A 319 17.33 19.84 -8.41
C SER A 319 16.77 20.72 -9.54
N ALA A 320 15.60 21.34 -9.36
CA ALA A 320 15.06 22.33 -10.29
C ALA A 320 15.67 23.74 -10.18
N GLY A 321 16.61 23.98 -9.26
CA GLY A 321 17.17 25.31 -8.99
C GLY A 321 16.13 26.27 -8.40
N LEU A 322 15.36 25.81 -7.42
CA LEU A 322 14.30 26.56 -6.74
C LEU A 322 14.43 26.43 -5.22
N SER A 323 14.24 27.54 -4.50
CA SER A 323 14.35 27.53 -3.03
C SER A 323 13.15 26.81 -2.38
N PRO A 324 13.38 25.74 -1.60
CA PRO A 324 12.33 25.08 -0.81
C PRO A 324 11.81 25.93 0.36
N ARG A 325 12.49 27.03 0.70
CA ARG A 325 12.13 27.94 1.81
C ARG A 325 11.00 28.92 1.47
N ARG A 326 10.62 29.04 0.18
CA ARG A 326 9.55 29.95 -0.29
C ARG A 326 8.70 29.30 -1.38
N PHE A 327 8.22 28.08 -1.15
CA PHE A 327 7.40 27.33 -2.12
C PHE A 327 5.92 27.29 -1.72
N ALA A 328 5.04 27.70 -2.63
CA ALA A 328 3.57 27.71 -2.41
C ALA A 328 3.14 28.41 -1.10
N GLY A 329 3.85 29.49 -0.70
CA GLY A 329 3.61 30.22 0.55
C GLY A 329 4.16 29.56 1.81
N ARG A 330 4.92 28.47 1.70
CA ARG A 330 5.49 27.71 2.84
C ARG A 330 7.02 27.69 2.79
N ASP A 331 7.63 27.66 3.98
CA ASP A 331 9.01 27.18 4.16
C ASP A 331 8.95 25.69 4.49
N LEU A 332 9.25 24.86 3.48
CA LEU A 332 9.24 23.41 3.61
C LEU A 332 10.41 22.90 4.48
N VAL A 333 11.53 23.62 4.52
CA VAL A 333 12.73 23.25 5.27
C VAL A 333 12.52 23.49 6.76
N ALA A 334 11.95 24.64 7.13
CA ALA A 334 11.55 24.92 8.50
C ALA A 334 10.49 23.92 8.98
N GLU A 335 9.54 23.53 8.11
CA GLU A 335 8.55 22.50 8.45
C GLU A 335 9.18 21.11 8.63
N LEU A 336 10.13 20.72 7.78
CA LEU A 336 10.87 19.46 7.91
C LEU A 336 11.67 19.43 9.22
N LYS A 337 12.36 20.52 9.56
CA LYS A 337 13.12 20.66 10.82
C LYS A 337 12.21 20.57 12.05
N ARG A 338 11.00 21.15 12.02
CA ARG A 338 10.00 21.00 13.10
C ARG A 338 9.45 19.57 13.27
N ARG A 339 9.54 18.71 12.24
CA ARG A 339 9.10 17.31 12.30
C ARG A 339 10.18 16.35 12.84
N ARG A 340 11.41 16.83 13.06
CA ARG A 340 12.53 15.99 13.53
C ARG A 340 12.48 15.80 15.04
N SER A 341 12.60 14.56 15.49
CA SER A 341 12.67 14.20 16.90
C SER A 341 14.03 14.62 17.52
N PRO A 342 14.13 14.85 18.85
CA PRO A 342 15.37 15.33 19.49
C PRO A 342 16.60 14.43 19.23
N ASN A 343 16.38 13.12 19.09
CA ASN A 343 17.40 12.11 18.77
C ASN A 343 17.97 12.20 17.34
N GLY A 344 17.43 13.07 16.47
CA GLY A 344 17.86 13.23 15.08
C GLY A 344 17.03 12.46 14.05
N SER A 345 16.16 11.55 14.46
CA SER A 345 15.28 10.79 13.56
C SER A 345 14.04 11.58 13.15
N TRP A 346 13.37 11.14 12.08
CA TRP A 346 11.98 11.48 11.81
C TRP A 346 11.09 10.27 12.14
N ARG A 347 10.37 10.36 13.27
CA ARG A 347 9.50 9.29 13.80
C ARG A 347 10.18 7.93 14.02
N GLY A 348 11.50 7.90 14.21
CA GLY A 348 12.27 6.66 14.38
C GLY A 348 12.36 5.77 13.13
N ASN A 349 11.94 6.23 11.95
CA ASN A 349 12.02 5.47 10.70
C ASN A 349 13.32 5.79 9.94
N VAL A 350 13.94 4.76 9.38
CA VAL A 350 15.24 4.83 8.69
C VAL A 350 15.11 5.60 7.37
N ALA A 351 14.25 5.15 6.44
CA ALA A 351 13.96 5.84 5.19
C ALA A 351 13.67 7.35 5.35
N HIS A 352 12.71 7.74 6.20
CA HIS A 352 12.44 9.16 6.47
C HIS A 352 13.67 9.89 7.03
N THR A 353 14.48 9.26 7.88
CA THR A 353 15.68 9.93 8.40
C THR A 353 16.77 10.10 7.35
N ALA A 354 16.93 9.15 6.42
CA ALA A 354 17.80 9.29 5.25
C ALA A 354 17.31 10.40 4.30
N PHE A 355 16.01 10.39 3.96
CA PHE A 355 15.39 11.43 3.13
C PHE A 355 15.44 12.83 3.78
N GLY A 356 15.30 12.91 5.10
CA GLY A 356 15.50 14.11 5.88
C GLY A 356 16.93 14.66 5.76
N VAL A 357 17.95 13.79 5.84
CA VAL A 357 19.35 14.17 5.56
C VAL A 357 19.51 14.70 4.14
N PHE A 358 19.02 13.99 3.12
CA PHE A 358 19.10 14.45 1.73
C PHE A 358 18.45 15.83 1.53
N ALA A 359 17.24 16.01 2.06
CA ALA A 359 16.46 17.23 1.92
C ALA A 359 17.12 18.43 2.64
N LEU A 360 17.73 18.22 3.81
CA LEU A 360 18.51 19.26 4.48
C LEU A 360 19.79 19.63 3.70
N LYS A 361 20.51 18.65 3.15
CA LYS A 361 21.71 18.92 2.31
C LYS A 361 21.34 19.71 1.05
N ALA A 362 20.30 19.26 0.36
CA ALA A 362 19.76 19.91 -0.85
C ALA A 362 19.21 21.33 -0.57
N ALA A 363 18.79 21.62 0.67
CA ALA A 363 18.35 22.94 1.11
C ALA A 363 19.48 23.87 1.58
N GLY A 364 20.76 23.44 1.51
CA GLY A 364 21.91 24.22 1.95
C GLY A 364 22.00 24.40 3.47
N GLU A 365 21.57 23.41 4.26
CA GLU A 365 21.76 23.43 5.71
C GLU A 365 23.20 23.05 6.09
N ALA A 366 23.75 23.70 7.12
CA ALA A 366 25.13 23.49 7.55
C ALA A 366 25.39 22.07 8.09
N PRO A 367 26.58 21.46 7.87
CA PRO A 367 26.89 20.05 8.16
C PRO A 367 26.44 19.51 9.54
N GLY A 368 26.65 20.28 10.62
CA GLY A 368 26.20 19.91 11.97
C GLY A 368 24.68 19.71 12.12
N SER A 369 23.88 20.32 11.23
CA SER A 369 22.43 20.09 11.13
C SER A 369 22.11 18.67 10.65
N LEU A 370 22.95 18.08 9.79
CA LEU A 370 22.78 16.74 9.23
C LEU A 370 23.39 15.65 10.10
N ARG A 371 24.57 15.91 10.68
CA ARG A 371 25.38 14.93 11.41
C ARG A 371 24.64 14.22 12.54
N ARG A 372 23.72 14.90 13.25
CA ARG A 372 22.88 14.24 14.26
C ARG A 372 22.02 13.12 13.68
N SER A 373 21.44 13.33 12.50
CA SER A 373 20.60 12.36 11.81
C SER A 373 21.43 11.22 11.20
N ALA A 374 22.61 11.52 10.63
CA ALA A 374 23.52 10.49 10.12
C ALA A 374 24.14 9.61 11.24
N VAL A 375 24.45 10.19 12.40
CA VAL A 375 24.89 9.43 13.59
C VAL A 375 23.75 8.59 14.18
N TRP A 376 22.51 9.08 14.16
CA TRP A 376 21.35 8.25 14.56
C TRP A 376 21.17 7.05 13.62
N LEU A 377 21.30 7.26 12.30
CA LEU A 377 21.25 6.18 11.31
C LEU A 377 22.36 5.15 11.55
N GLY A 378 23.62 5.58 11.64
CA GLY A 378 24.76 4.66 11.86
C GLY A 378 24.71 3.90 13.19
N ARG A 379 23.94 4.35 14.18
CA ARG A 379 23.68 3.62 15.43
C ARG A 379 22.54 2.60 15.33
N GLY A 380 21.75 2.63 14.26
CA GLY A 380 20.67 1.68 13.97
C GLY A 380 21.09 0.52 13.07
N GLN A 381 22.39 0.28 12.91
CA GLN A 381 22.92 -0.80 12.08
C GLN A 381 22.77 -2.15 12.76
N ASN A 382 22.41 -3.17 11.98
CA ASN A 382 22.29 -4.54 12.45
C ASN A 382 23.65 -5.26 12.38
N ALA A 383 23.77 -6.38 13.10
CA ALA A 383 25.01 -7.18 13.15
C ALA A 383 25.43 -7.79 11.81
N ASP A 384 24.51 -7.92 10.85
CA ASP A 384 24.80 -8.34 9.46
C ASP A 384 25.45 -7.22 8.62
N GLY A 385 25.47 -5.98 9.12
CA GLY A 385 25.96 -4.77 8.45
C GLY A 385 24.87 -3.96 7.73
N GLY A 386 23.65 -4.46 7.65
CA GLY A 386 22.53 -3.80 6.98
C GLY A 386 21.70 -2.89 7.90
N PHE A 387 20.66 -2.32 7.30
CA PHE A 387 19.63 -1.52 7.97
C PHE A 387 18.24 -1.96 7.50
N GLY A 388 17.27 -1.98 8.41
CA GLY A 388 15.85 -2.15 8.09
C GLY A 388 15.03 -0.88 8.38
N PHE A 389 13.74 -0.91 8.10
CA PHE A 389 12.84 0.26 8.19
C PHE A 389 12.80 1.01 9.55
N VAL A 390 13.18 0.35 10.64
CA VAL A 390 13.47 0.94 11.96
C VAL A 390 14.71 0.23 12.54
N PRO A 391 15.43 0.83 13.50
CA PRO A 391 16.48 0.11 14.23
C PRO A 391 15.97 -1.22 14.80
N SER A 392 16.78 -2.27 14.71
CA SER A 392 16.45 -3.65 15.11
C SER A 392 15.36 -4.36 14.28
N ALA A 393 14.91 -3.80 13.16
CA ALA A 393 14.17 -4.56 12.15
C ALA A 393 15.13 -5.38 11.26
N GLU A 394 14.66 -6.48 10.65
CA GLU A 394 15.42 -7.25 9.66
C GLU A 394 15.97 -6.31 8.56
N SER A 395 17.24 -6.50 8.17
CA SER A 395 17.92 -5.67 7.18
C SER A 395 17.33 -5.85 5.78
N ASP A 396 17.28 -4.75 5.01
CA ASP A 396 16.85 -4.76 3.62
C ASP A 396 17.69 -3.84 2.72
N THR A 397 17.69 -4.13 1.42
CA THR A 397 18.46 -3.44 0.37
C THR A 397 18.05 -1.98 0.20
N ASP A 398 16.76 -1.67 0.32
CA ASP A 398 16.20 -0.35 0.03
C ASP A 398 16.59 0.65 1.13
N ASP A 399 16.35 0.29 2.40
CA ASP A 399 16.78 1.09 3.54
C ASP A 399 18.31 1.11 3.66
N THR A 400 19.04 0.00 3.45
CA THR A 400 20.52 0.01 3.45
C THR A 400 21.11 0.92 2.36
N GLY A 401 20.56 0.86 1.13
CA GLY A 401 20.98 1.71 0.02
C GLY A 401 20.67 3.20 0.24
N ALA A 402 19.59 3.51 0.96
CA ALA A 402 19.28 4.87 1.41
C ALA A 402 20.20 5.34 2.54
N VAL A 403 20.54 4.49 3.51
CA VAL A 403 21.44 4.85 4.62
C VAL A 403 22.86 5.11 4.14
N LEU A 404 23.41 4.32 3.21
CA LEU A 404 24.74 4.58 2.63
C LEU A 404 24.85 5.99 2.04
N GLN A 405 23.84 6.43 1.29
CA GLN A 405 23.75 7.80 0.80
C GLN A 405 23.66 8.83 1.94
N ALA A 406 22.92 8.53 3.02
CA ALA A 406 22.72 9.45 4.12
C ALA A 406 23.96 9.60 5.02
N LEU A 407 24.76 8.53 5.18
CA LEU A 407 26.05 8.56 5.84
C LEU A 407 27.04 9.44 5.06
N ALA A 408 27.14 9.24 3.73
CA ALA A 408 27.96 10.07 2.84
C ALA A 408 27.41 11.52 2.71
N ALA A 409 26.11 11.73 2.87
CA ALA A 409 25.51 13.06 2.84
C ALA A 409 25.74 13.84 4.15
N GLY A 410 25.68 13.19 5.31
CA GLY A 410 25.66 13.84 6.62
C GLY A 410 26.86 13.58 7.52
N ASP A 411 28.02 13.20 6.97
CA ASP A 411 29.27 12.94 7.70
C ASP A 411 29.09 11.88 8.82
N GLY A 412 28.47 10.76 8.44
CA GLY A 412 28.17 9.62 9.30
C GLY A 412 29.37 8.70 9.59
N PRO A 413 29.23 7.70 10.49
CA PRO A 413 30.34 6.82 10.86
C PRO A 413 30.85 5.97 9.70
N GLN A 414 32.13 6.12 9.34
CA GLN A 414 32.73 5.41 8.20
C GLN A 414 32.74 3.88 8.35
N ALA A 415 32.85 3.37 9.58
CA ALA A 415 32.72 1.93 9.85
C ALA A 415 31.34 1.39 9.39
N ALA A 416 30.27 2.15 9.64
CA ALA A 416 28.93 1.76 9.20
C ALA A 416 28.79 1.76 7.67
N THR A 417 29.46 2.70 6.97
CA THR A 417 29.56 2.71 5.51
C THR A 417 30.24 1.43 4.98
N VAL A 418 31.33 0.98 5.62
CA VAL A 418 32.04 -0.25 5.22
C VAL A 418 31.17 -1.49 5.40
N GLU A 419 30.54 -1.64 6.57
CA GLU A 419 29.71 -2.81 6.87
C GLU A 419 28.43 -2.87 6.01
N ALA A 420 27.84 -1.73 5.65
CA ALA A 420 26.71 -1.70 4.73
C ALA A 420 27.10 -1.98 3.27
N VAL A 421 28.32 -1.63 2.85
CA VAL A 421 28.90 -2.10 1.58
C VAL A 421 29.14 -3.61 1.63
N ARG A 422 29.58 -4.17 2.76
CA ARG A 422 29.73 -5.63 2.95
C ARG A 422 28.38 -6.35 2.88
N TYR A 423 27.34 -5.82 3.54
CA TYR A 423 25.98 -6.35 3.45
C TYR A 423 25.47 -6.39 2.00
N LEU A 424 25.55 -5.27 1.27
CA LEU A 424 25.12 -5.24 -0.14
C LEU A 424 25.95 -6.16 -1.05
N ARG A 425 27.22 -6.45 -0.73
CA ARG A 425 28.00 -7.46 -1.45
C ARG A 425 27.51 -8.89 -1.20
N ALA A 426 26.96 -9.18 -0.02
CA ALA A 426 26.46 -10.50 0.34
C ALA A 426 25.06 -10.79 -0.24
N VAL A 427 24.13 -9.82 -0.15
CA VAL A 427 22.71 -10.03 -0.55
C VAL A 427 22.43 -9.82 -2.05
N GLN A 428 23.46 -9.64 -2.89
CA GLN A 428 23.28 -9.49 -4.34
C GLN A 428 22.98 -10.84 -5.01
N ASN A 429 21.94 -10.89 -5.85
CA ASN A 429 21.60 -12.12 -6.57
C ASN A 429 22.59 -12.40 -7.72
N PRO A 430 22.79 -13.67 -8.12
CA PRO A 430 23.70 -14.05 -9.21
C PRO A 430 23.44 -13.41 -10.58
N ASP A 431 22.23 -12.86 -10.81
CA ASP A 431 21.92 -12.14 -12.06
C ASP A 431 22.38 -10.67 -12.08
N GLY A 432 22.95 -10.19 -10.97
CA GLY A 432 23.47 -8.85 -10.74
C GLY A 432 22.45 -7.85 -10.20
N GLY A 433 21.17 -8.22 -10.16
CA GLY A 433 20.14 -7.44 -9.48
C GLY A 433 20.12 -7.69 -7.98
N PHE A 434 19.27 -6.94 -7.29
CA PHE A 434 19.03 -7.06 -5.86
C PHE A 434 17.54 -7.30 -5.61
N GLY A 435 17.23 -8.24 -4.71
CA GLY A 435 15.92 -8.31 -4.07
C GLY A 435 15.77 -7.23 -3.00
N GLN A 436 14.54 -7.06 -2.47
CA GLN A 436 14.33 -6.17 -1.33
C GLN A 436 15.07 -6.69 -0.09
N SER A 437 15.01 -7.99 0.18
CA SER A 437 15.74 -8.67 1.26
C SER A 437 16.53 -9.84 0.67
N GLU A 438 17.39 -10.46 1.46
CA GLU A 438 18.17 -11.64 1.05
C GLU A 438 17.27 -12.76 0.50
N GLY A 439 17.73 -13.46 -0.55
CA GLY A 439 17.00 -14.56 -1.19
C GLY A 439 15.71 -14.15 -1.92
N ARG A 440 15.40 -12.86 -2.05
CA ARG A 440 14.23 -12.36 -2.81
C ARG A 440 14.60 -12.10 -4.27
N ASP A 441 13.64 -12.32 -5.17
CA ASP A 441 13.79 -12.04 -6.61
C ASP A 441 14.31 -10.62 -6.88
N SER A 442 15.30 -10.52 -7.77
CA SER A 442 15.86 -9.24 -8.21
C SER A 442 14.78 -8.32 -8.77
N ASN A 443 14.84 -7.03 -8.42
CA ASN A 443 13.98 -5.99 -8.98
C ASN A 443 14.68 -4.65 -9.18
N ALA A 444 14.11 -3.80 -10.04
CA ALA A 444 14.68 -2.52 -10.45
C ALA A 444 14.71 -1.46 -9.35
N GLN A 445 13.80 -1.47 -8.38
CA GLN A 445 13.74 -0.46 -7.32
C GLN A 445 14.85 -0.73 -6.28
N SER A 446 14.94 -1.95 -5.75
CA SER A 446 16.00 -2.37 -4.84
C SER A 446 17.38 -2.32 -5.48
N THR A 447 17.51 -2.76 -6.75
CA THR A 447 18.77 -2.61 -7.50
C THR A 447 19.17 -1.14 -7.66
N ALA A 448 18.21 -0.24 -7.87
CA ALA A 448 18.51 1.19 -7.97
C ALA A 448 18.97 1.79 -6.64
N TRP A 449 18.37 1.39 -5.51
CA TRP A 449 18.81 1.82 -4.18
C TRP A 449 20.21 1.31 -3.84
N ALA A 450 20.49 0.02 -4.08
CA ALA A 450 21.82 -0.55 -3.90
C ALA A 450 22.88 0.20 -4.73
N VAL A 451 22.60 0.47 -6.01
CA VAL A 451 23.52 1.22 -6.89
C VAL A 451 23.78 2.62 -6.36
N GLN A 452 22.76 3.39 -5.97
CA GLN A 452 22.95 4.74 -5.44
C GLN A 452 23.71 4.72 -4.09
N GLY A 453 23.44 3.75 -3.22
CA GLY A 453 24.19 3.52 -1.97
C GLY A 453 25.67 3.24 -2.21
N LEU A 454 25.97 2.30 -3.11
CA LEU A 454 27.34 1.94 -3.48
C LEU A 454 28.10 3.13 -4.09
N VAL A 455 27.49 3.87 -5.02
CA VAL A 455 28.12 5.05 -5.63
C VAL A 455 28.39 6.15 -4.60
N ALA A 456 27.46 6.41 -3.67
CA ALA A 456 27.68 7.38 -2.59
C ALA A 456 28.80 6.96 -1.62
N ALA A 457 29.02 5.66 -1.42
CA ALA A 457 30.15 5.11 -0.68
C ALA A 457 31.47 5.08 -1.48
N GLY A 458 31.53 5.66 -2.68
CA GLY A 458 32.69 5.63 -3.57
C GLY A 458 32.94 4.29 -4.26
N VAL A 459 32.03 3.32 -4.11
CA VAL A 459 32.15 1.98 -4.67
C VAL A 459 31.57 1.95 -6.09
N ARG A 460 32.40 1.56 -7.07
CA ARG A 460 31.93 1.31 -8.43
C ARG A 460 30.96 0.11 -8.44
N PRO A 461 29.66 0.30 -8.76
CA PRO A 461 28.67 -0.77 -8.66
C PRO A 461 28.92 -1.90 -9.67
N GLU A 462 29.63 -1.63 -10.77
CA GLU A 462 30.06 -2.64 -11.75
C GLU A 462 31.14 -3.59 -11.22
N ARG A 463 31.72 -3.31 -10.05
CA ARG A 463 32.69 -4.15 -9.32
C ARG A 463 32.12 -4.71 -7.99
N VAL A 464 30.79 -4.75 -7.89
CA VAL A 464 30.05 -5.50 -6.88
C VAL A 464 29.37 -6.66 -7.60
N GLY A 465 29.94 -7.86 -7.39
CA GLY A 465 29.51 -9.12 -8.01
C GLY A 465 29.22 -9.00 -9.50
N ALA A 466 28.00 -9.36 -9.89
CA ALA A 466 27.52 -9.23 -11.26
C ALA A 466 26.92 -7.82 -11.50
N ASN A 467 27.20 -7.22 -12.66
CA ASN A 467 26.93 -5.79 -12.89
C ASN A 467 25.42 -5.41 -12.76
N PRO A 468 25.04 -4.56 -11.79
CA PRO A 468 23.65 -4.16 -11.54
C PRO A 468 23.11 -3.14 -12.55
N ILE A 469 23.97 -2.30 -13.15
CA ILE A 469 23.58 -1.42 -14.25
C ILE A 469 23.14 -2.26 -15.45
N ARG A 470 23.87 -3.35 -15.75
CA ARG A 470 23.50 -4.34 -16.78
C ARG A 470 22.21 -5.08 -16.43
N TYR A 471 21.90 -5.28 -15.13
CA TYR A 471 20.58 -5.76 -14.71
C TYR A 471 19.47 -4.77 -15.08
N LEU A 472 19.57 -3.49 -14.68
CA LEU A 472 18.57 -2.46 -14.99
C LEU A 472 18.35 -2.30 -16.51
N VAL A 473 19.41 -2.27 -17.32
CA VAL A 473 19.31 -2.16 -18.79
C VAL A 473 18.57 -3.35 -19.40
N ARG A 474 18.73 -4.57 -18.88
CA ARG A 474 17.99 -5.78 -19.35
C ARG A 474 16.50 -5.76 -19.00
N LEU A 475 16.04 -4.85 -18.13
CA LEU A 475 14.62 -4.65 -17.82
C LEU A 475 13.95 -3.55 -18.67
N GLN A 476 14.72 -2.83 -19.49
CA GLN A 476 14.15 -1.81 -20.37
C GLN A 476 13.34 -2.43 -21.51
N ARG A 477 12.14 -1.89 -21.75
CA ARG A 477 11.24 -2.29 -22.84
C ARG A 477 11.36 -1.35 -24.04
N ARG A 478 10.82 -1.76 -25.20
CA ARG A 478 10.99 -1.09 -26.50
C ARG A 478 10.53 0.38 -26.55
N ASP A 479 9.58 0.78 -25.69
CA ASP A 479 9.08 2.15 -25.57
C ASP A 479 9.90 3.02 -24.58
N GLY A 480 10.93 2.45 -23.96
CA GLY A 480 11.92 3.13 -23.13
C GLY A 480 11.72 2.99 -21.62
N HIS A 481 10.58 2.48 -21.14
CA HIS A 481 10.39 2.28 -19.69
C HIS A 481 11.23 1.11 -19.17
N ILE A 482 11.55 1.15 -17.88
CA ILE A 482 12.25 0.09 -17.16
C ILE A 482 11.19 -0.64 -16.34
N ALA A 483 10.96 -1.92 -16.65
CA ALA A 483 10.04 -2.77 -15.89
C ALA A 483 10.61 -3.08 -14.50
N TYR A 484 9.76 -3.45 -13.54
CA TYR A 484 10.20 -3.77 -12.18
C TYR A 484 11.05 -5.04 -12.13
N SER A 485 10.68 -6.07 -12.89
CA SER A 485 11.46 -7.31 -12.99
C SER A 485 11.29 -7.94 -14.38
N ARG A 486 11.95 -9.07 -14.62
CA ARG A 486 11.80 -9.83 -15.87
C ARG A 486 10.34 -10.21 -16.14
N SER A 487 9.65 -10.70 -15.10
CA SER A 487 8.29 -11.23 -15.15
C SER A 487 7.19 -10.17 -14.96
N SER A 488 7.56 -8.93 -14.64
CA SER A 488 6.63 -8.03 -13.96
C SER A 488 6.84 -6.54 -14.29
N ASP A 489 5.78 -5.87 -14.71
CA ASP A 489 5.74 -4.44 -15.09
C ASP A 489 4.55 -3.71 -14.44
N GLN A 490 4.81 -2.94 -13.38
CA GLN A 490 3.85 -2.18 -12.58
C GLN A 490 4.43 -0.81 -12.32
N THR A 491 3.56 0.18 -12.20
CA THR A 491 3.96 1.57 -12.01
C THR A 491 5.18 1.96 -12.86
N PRO A 492 5.24 1.64 -14.17
CA PRO A 492 6.45 1.78 -14.99
C PRO A 492 7.01 3.19 -15.00
N VAL A 493 6.19 4.22 -14.77
CA VAL A 493 6.62 5.61 -14.60
C VAL A 493 7.45 5.78 -13.31
N TRP A 494 6.99 5.22 -12.19
CA TRP A 494 7.70 5.27 -10.92
C TRP A 494 9.01 4.48 -10.98
N VAL A 495 8.94 3.24 -11.49
CA VAL A 495 10.11 2.36 -11.62
C VAL A 495 11.16 2.97 -12.54
N THR A 496 10.76 3.51 -13.71
CA THR A 496 11.67 4.22 -14.61
C THR A 496 12.27 5.45 -13.94
N GLY A 497 11.49 6.24 -13.19
CA GLY A 497 11.99 7.41 -12.46
C GLY A 497 13.05 7.06 -11.40
N GLN A 498 12.91 5.93 -10.70
CA GLN A 498 13.91 5.46 -9.73
C GLN A 498 15.13 4.79 -10.37
N ALA A 499 14.93 3.92 -11.35
CA ALA A 499 16.02 3.23 -12.03
C ALA A 499 16.91 4.20 -12.83
N LEU A 500 16.37 5.33 -13.29
CA LEU A 500 17.13 6.37 -14.00
C LEU A 500 18.20 7.04 -13.12
N LEU A 501 17.96 7.23 -11.82
CA LEU A 501 18.99 7.71 -10.86
C LEU A 501 20.20 6.76 -10.82
N ALA A 502 19.93 5.45 -10.85
CA ALA A 502 20.96 4.42 -10.82
C ALA A 502 21.70 4.27 -12.16
N LEU A 503 21.01 4.37 -13.31
CA LEU A 503 21.65 4.39 -14.62
C LEU A 503 22.64 5.56 -14.77
N GLU A 504 22.25 6.73 -14.27
CA GLU A 504 23.09 7.95 -14.26
C GLU A 504 24.13 7.97 -13.14
N ARG A 505 24.14 6.98 -12.22
CA ARG A 505 24.99 6.93 -11.01
C ARG A 505 24.90 8.21 -10.18
N ALA A 506 23.67 8.70 -9.99
CA ALA A 506 23.37 9.97 -9.34
C ALA A 506 22.72 9.74 -7.96
N PRO A 507 23.51 9.56 -6.88
CA PRO A 507 22.99 9.47 -5.52
C PRO A 507 22.42 10.79 -5.02
N PHE A 508 21.64 10.73 -3.94
CA PHE A 508 21.10 11.93 -3.30
C PHE A 508 22.11 12.64 -2.38
N PRO A 509 22.05 13.99 -2.27
CA PRO A 509 21.15 14.89 -3.02
C PRO A 509 21.64 15.17 -4.45
N LEU A 510 20.69 15.36 -5.37
CA LEU A 510 21.01 15.87 -6.71
C LEU A 510 21.38 17.35 -6.66
N GLY A 511 22.39 17.75 -7.42
CA GLY A 511 22.71 19.16 -7.66
C GLY A 511 21.65 19.86 -8.54
N PRO A 512 21.62 21.21 -8.55
CA PRO A 512 20.71 21.96 -9.41
C PRO A 512 20.99 21.72 -10.90
N THR A 513 20.02 21.12 -11.61
CA THR A 513 20.11 20.89 -13.05
C THR A 513 20.00 22.22 -13.81
N PRO A 514 20.92 22.57 -14.72
CA PRO A 514 20.77 23.74 -15.59
C PRO A 514 19.48 23.69 -16.41
N ARG A 515 18.88 24.85 -16.68
CA ARG A 515 17.73 24.93 -17.60
C ARG A 515 18.19 24.90 -19.04
N ALA A 516 17.37 24.34 -19.92
CA ALA A 516 17.57 24.47 -21.36
C ALA A 516 17.43 25.96 -21.77
N ILE A 517 18.47 26.51 -22.39
CA ILE A 517 18.39 27.84 -23.03
C ILE A 517 17.33 27.73 -24.15
N GLY A 518 16.40 28.69 -24.16
CA GLY A 518 15.06 28.45 -24.69
C GLY A 518 14.99 28.34 -26.21
N ARG A 519 14.08 27.47 -26.70
CA ARG A 519 13.38 27.79 -27.94
C ARG A 519 12.55 29.06 -27.70
N PRO A 520 12.66 30.12 -28.53
CA PRO A 520 11.84 31.31 -28.40
C PRO A 520 10.34 30.96 -28.46
N ASN A 521 9.53 31.69 -27.70
CA ASN A 521 8.08 31.66 -27.87
C ASN A 521 7.72 32.65 -29.01
N PRO A 522 7.18 32.20 -30.16
CA PRO A 522 6.84 33.11 -31.26
C PRO A 522 5.82 34.19 -30.86
N ALA A 523 4.95 33.89 -29.88
CA ALA A 523 3.94 34.82 -29.38
C ALA A 523 4.46 35.87 -28.37
N ALA A 524 5.79 36.01 -28.20
CA ALA A 524 6.40 36.97 -27.28
C ALA A 524 7.11 38.16 -27.97
N ALA A 525 7.12 38.19 -29.30
CA ALA A 525 7.64 39.33 -30.06
C ALA A 525 6.65 40.51 -30.05
N LYS A 526 6.70 41.33 -28.99
CA LYS A 526 6.09 42.68 -29.04
C LYS A 526 6.93 43.58 -29.97
N PRO A 527 6.31 44.41 -30.82
CA PRO A 527 7.04 45.41 -31.59
C PRO A 527 7.77 46.40 -30.66
N SER A 528 9.05 46.64 -30.94
CA SER A 528 9.79 47.77 -30.37
C SER A 528 9.58 48.98 -31.27
N GLY A 529 9.00 50.07 -30.76
CA GLY A 529 8.70 51.23 -31.61
C GLY A 529 7.84 52.32 -30.97
N ALA A 530 8.38 53.07 -30.00
CA ALA A 530 7.99 54.45 -29.69
C ALA A 530 9.08 55.13 -28.83
N ARG A 531 9.23 56.46 -28.98
CA ARG A 531 10.19 57.27 -28.21
C ARG A 531 9.69 57.60 -26.80
N ALA A 532 10.62 57.93 -25.90
CA ALA A 532 10.32 58.67 -24.67
C ALA A 532 10.01 60.15 -24.97
N PRO A 533 9.29 60.82 -24.05
CA PRO A 533 9.65 62.18 -23.65
C PRO A 533 9.85 62.30 -22.12
N THR A 534 10.33 63.46 -21.67
CA THR A 534 10.77 63.70 -20.28
C THR A 534 9.76 64.52 -19.45
N ASP A 535 10.13 64.71 -18.18
CA ASP A 535 9.82 65.87 -17.31
C ASP A 535 8.47 66.04 -16.57
N ALA A 536 8.64 66.09 -15.24
CA ALA A 536 8.25 67.19 -14.35
C ALA A 536 6.79 67.44 -13.86
N LYS A 537 6.68 67.44 -12.52
CA LYS A 537 5.94 68.40 -11.65
C LYS A 537 4.39 68.37 -11.55
N ARG A 538 3.97 68.05 -10.32
CA ARG A 538 3.05 68.81 -9.40
C ARG A 538 1.50 68.61 -9.40
N ARG A 539 1.04 68.48 -8.13
CA ARG A 539 -0.10 69.17 -7.44
C ARG A 539 -1.54 68.59 -7.40
N LYS A 540 -1.84 67.98 -6.23
CA LYS A 540 -2.83 68.42 -5.20
C LYS A 540 -4.28 68.80 -5.59
N LYS A 541 -5.25 68.00 -5.10
CA LYS A 541 -6.38 68.31 -4.17
C LYS A 541 -7.18 66.99 -3.97
N ARG A 542 -7.99 66.71 -2.94
CA ARG A 542 -8.51 67.34 -1.68
C ARG A 542 -8.66 66.15 -0.66
N ALA A 543 -8.44 66.17 0.66
CA ALA A 543 -8.32 67.16 1.75
C ALA A 543 -9.57 67.32 2.66
N ARG A 544 -9.61 66.57 3.78
CA ARG A 544 -10.28 66.74 5.11
C ARG A 544 -9.99 65.46 5.95
N ARG A 545 -9.52 65.40 7.22
CA ARG A 545 -9.58 66.26 8.45
C ARG A 545 -11.04 66.48 8.91
N ASN A 546 -11.50 66.21 10.13
CA ASN A 546 -10.98 66.26 11.53
C ASN A 546 -11.76 65.22 12.43
N VAL A 547 -11.57 64.92 13.74
CA VAL A 547 -10.51 65.02 14.81
C VAL A 547 -10.96 64.14 16.04
N ALA A 548 -10.12 63.92 17.07
CA ALA A 548 -10.41 63.19 18.35
C ALA A 548 -10.98 64.15 19.47
N PRO A 549 -11.11 63.84 20.80
CA PRO A 549 -10.74 62.67 21.64
C PRO A 549 -11.78 62.25 22.75
N ARG A 550 -11.37 61.36 23.69
CA ARG A 550 -11.66 61.23 25.17
C ARG A 550 -13.05 61.63 25.77
N SER A 551 -13.57 61.06 26.88
CA SER A 551 -13.25 59.88 27.73
C SER A 551 -14.20 59.80 28.95
N SER A 552 -14.59 58.61 29.42
CA SER A 552 -15.01 58.37 30.83
C SER A 552 -15.06 56.87 31.21
N ASP A 553 -14.79 56.59 32.49
CA ASP A 553 -15.03 55.34 33.25
C ASP A 553 -16.20 55.62 34.24
N PRO A 554 -16.76 54.69 35.09
CA PRO A 554 -16.02 53.72 35.95
C PRO A 554 -16.68 52.34 36.20
N GLU A 555 -15.96 51.46 36.93
CA GLU A 555 -16.35 50.43 37.95
C GLU A 555 -17.69 49.61 37.83
N ARG A 556 -17.89 48.39 38.36
CA ARG A 556 -17.24 47.49 39.37
C ARG A 556 -17.85 46.06 39.12
N ARG A 557 -17.25 44.89 39.39
CA ARG A 557 -16.85 44.24 40.67
C ARG A 557 -16.11 42.90 40.41
N GLU A 558 -15.35 42.45 41.42
CA GLU A 558 -15.07 41.07 41.91
C GLU A 558 -15.46 39.79 41.10
N ALA A 559 -14.76 38.64 41.17
CA ALA A 559 -13.44 38.26 41.72
C ALA A 559 -13.02 36.81 41.26
N ARG A 560 -11.77 36.42 41.53
CA ARG A 560 -11.23 35.02 41.53
C ARG A 560 -11.22 34.47 43.00
N PRO A 561 -10.62 33.31 43.43
CA PRO A 561 -9.68 32.37 42.77
C PRO A 561 -9.75 30.85 43.18
N THR A 562 -8.69 30.07 42.84
CA THR A 562 -8.10 28.89 43.57
C THR A 562 -8.98 27.71 44.04
N THR A 563 -8.89 26.45 43.55
CA THR A 563 -7.81 25.41 43.54
C THR A 563 -7.73 24.46 44.76
N SER A 564 -7.29 23.21 44.49
CA SER A 564 -6.85 22.13 45.42
C SER A 564 -7.94 21.25 46.05
N GLY A 565 -7.54 20.03 46.44
CA GLY A 565 -8.39 18.97 47.01
C GLY A 565 -8.02 17.58 46.49
N VAL A 566 -7.29 16.79 47.29
CA VAL A 566 -6.89 15.40 47.00
C VAL A 566 -7.40 14.49 48.11
N ALA A 567 -7.98 13.34 47.77
CA ALA A 567 -8.15 12.21 48.69
C ALA A 567 -8.32 10.89 47.89
N GLU A 568 -7.57 9.86 48.29
CA GLU A 568 -7.90 8.46 47.99
C GLU A 568 -8.78 7.91 49.12
N LEU A 569 -9.54 6.84 48.86
CA LEU A 569 -9.92 5.86 49.89
C LEU A 569 -10.18 4.49 49.23
N ARG A 570 -10.00 3.42 50.01
CA ARG A 570 -9.90 2.01 49.55
C ARG A 570 -11.04 1.16 50.19
N PRO A 571 -11.05 -0.20 50.19
CA PRO A 571 -12.25 -0.95 49.80
C PRO A 571 -12.89 -1.76 50.96
N ASP A 572 -13.56 -2.87 50.58
CA ASP A 572 -14.06 -4.01 51.41
C ASP A 572 -15.44 -3.87 52.10
N PRO A 573 -16.14 -4.98 52.41
CA PRO A 573 -16.00 -6.36 51.91
C PRO A 573 -17.32 -7.07 51.49
N ALA A 574 -17.14 -8.32 51.05
CA ALA A 574 -18.08 -9.38 50.69
C ALA A 574 -19.46 -9.47 51.40
N SER A 575 -20.45 -9.88 50.60
CA SER A 575 -21.47 -10.88 50.98
C SER A 575 -21.74 -11.80 49.78
N GLY A 576 -22.28 -13.00 50.00
CA GLY A 576 -22.56 -13.93 48.90
C GLY A 576 -23.47 -15.09 49.28
N GLU A 577 -24.31 -15.53 48.34
CA GLU A 577 -25.13 -16.75 48.41
C GLU A 577 -25.49 -17.24 46.97
N PRO A 578 -26.22 -18.35 46.74
CA PRO A 578 -25.63 -19.44 45.96
C PRO A 578 -26.11 -19.56 44.50
N VAL A 579 -25.29 -20.24 43.69
CA VAL A 579 -25.58 -20.55 42.29
C VAL A 579 -26.66 -21.64 42.19
N LYS A 580 -27.90 -21.25 41.89
CA LYS A 580 -28.93 -22.21 41.44
C LYS A 580 -28.65 -22.68 40.02
N ARG A 581 -28.55 -24.00 39.82
CA ARG A 581 -28.64 -24.61 38.47
C ARG A 581 -30.05 -24.41 37.93
N ALA A 582 -30.21 -23.60 36.89
CA ALA A 582 -31.42 -23.58 36.09
C ALA A 582 -31.35 -24.72 35.05
N GLN A 583 -32.34 -25.61 35.06
CA GLN A 583 -32.61 -26.49 33.92
C GLN A 583 -33.31 -25.66 32.84
N ALA A 584 -32.82 -25.71 31.60
CA ALA A 584 -33.45 -25.02 30.48
C ALA A 584 -34.49 -25.94 29.84
N THR A 585 -35.77 -25.65 30.06
CA THR A 585 -36.86 -26.11 29.19
C THR A 585 -36.89 -25.24 27.93
N GLU A 586 -37.03 -25.85 26.75
CA GLU A 586 -37.06 -25.12 25.49
C GLU A 586 -38.42 -24.43 25.27
N GLU A 587 -38.50 -23.14 25.53
CA GLU A 587 -39.55 -22.27 24.98
C GLU A 587 -39.01 -21.46 23.79
N GLY A 588 -39.82 -21.35 22.74
CA GLY A 588 -39.44 -20.60 21.53
C GLY A 588 -39.33 -19.09 21.76
N PRO A 589 -38.56 -18.37 20.92
CA PRO A 589 -38.33 -16.94 21.11
C PRO A 589 -39.63 -16.14 21.02
N SER A 590 -39.95 -15.42 22.10
CA SER A 590 -41.19 -14.63 22.20
C SER A 590 -41.27 -13.53 21.14
N ALA A 591 -42.51 -13.15 20.76
CA ALA A 591 -42.77 -12.26 19.63
C ALA A 591 -42.04 -10.89 19.72
N GLY A 592 -41.75 -10.41 20.93
CA GLY A 592 -40.95 -9.19 21.14
C GLY A 592 -39.55 -9.25 20.55
N VAL A 593 -38.92 -10.43 20.50
CA VAL A 593 -37.58 -10.63 19.90
C VAL A 593 -37.63 -10.46 18.38
N LEU A 594 -38.65 -11.03 17.73
CA LEU A 594 -38.90 -10.88 16.30
C LEU A 594 -39.22 -9.42 15.92
N VAL A 595 -40.06 -8.75 16.71
CA VAL A 595 -40.36 -7.32 16.53
C VAL A 595 -39.11 -6.46 16.70
N GLY A 596 -38.26 -6.73 17.70
CA GLY A 596 -36.98 -6.03 17.90
C GLY A 596 -36.02 -6.18 16.72
N ALA A 597 -35.91 -7.40 16.16
CA ALA A 597 -35.07 -7.66 14.99
C ALA A 597 -35.57 -6.91 13.73
N LEU A 598 -36.89 -6.87 13.51
CA LEU A 598 -37.51 -6.13 12.40
C LEU A 598 -37.33 -4.61 12.54
N ILE A 599 -37.44 -4.06 13.76
CA ILE A 599 -37.16 -2.65 14.04
C ILE A 599 -35.70 -2.31 13.76
N ALA A 600 -34.76 -3.14 14.21
CA ALA A 600 -33.32 -2.94 13.95
C ALA A 600 -33.01 -2.93 12.44
N LEU A 601 -33.62 -3.85 11.67
CA LEU A 601 -33.49 -3.90 10.21
C LEU A 601 -34.07 -2.64 9.53
N ALA A 602 -35.24 -2.16 9.98
CA ALA A 602 -35.86 -0.95 9.46
C ALA A 602 -35.00 0.31 9.73
N VAL A 603 -34.46 0.44 10.94
CA VAL A 603 -33.54 1.54 11.31
C VAL A 603 -32.27 1.51 10.43
N LEU A 604 -31.69 0.33 10.22
CA LEU A 604 -30.51 0.16 9.36
C LEU A 604 -30.78 0.61 7.91
N LEU A 605 -31.94 0.24 7.35
CA LEU A 605 -32.37 0.65 6.01
C LEU A 605 -32.60 2.16 5.90
N VAL A 606 -33.20 2.79 6.91
CA VAL A 606 -33.38 4.26 6.96
C VAL A 606 -32.04 4.98 7.02
N LEU A 607 -31.08 4.50 7.81
CA LEU A 607 -29.73 5.04 7.88
C LEU A 607 -28.98 4.89 6.55
N LEU A 608 -29.13 3.75 5.85
CA LEU A 608 -28.60 3.54 4.50
C LEU A 608 -29.17 4.54 3.50
N ARG A 609 -30.50 4.73 3.48
CA ARG A 609 -31.20 5.68 2.60
C ARG A 609 -30.75 7.12 2.88
N ARG A 610 -30.56 7.50 4.15
CA ARG A 610 -30.00 8.80 4.58
C ARG A 610 -28.50 8.96 4.26
N ARG A 611 -27.73 7.90 4.01
CA ARG A 611 -26.35 7.98 3.47
C ARG A 611 -26.35 8.15 1.95
N LEU A 612 -27.12 7.34 1.23
CA LEU A 612 -27.25 7.40 -0.24
C LEU A 612 -27.81 8.76 -0.71
N GLY A 613 -28.82 9.30 0.00
CA GLY A 613 -29.40 10.62 -0.26
C GLY A 613 -28.53 11.83 0.14
N ARG A 614 -27.38 11.59 0.78
CA ARG A 614 -26.30 12.58 0.92
C ARG A 614 -25.28 12.43 -0.21
N TRP A 615 -24.90 11.20 -0.55
CA TRP A 615 -23.94 10.93 -1.63
C TRP A 615 -24.42 11.46 -3.00
N ARG A 616 -25.71 11.30 -3.34
CA ARG A 616 -26.32 11.91 -4.55
C ARG A 616 -26.35 13.44 -4.57
N ARG A 617 -26.12 14.13 -3.43
CA ARG A 617 -26.06 15.60 -3.33
C ARG A 617 -24.64 16.16 -3.27
N SER A 618 -23.62 15.30 -3.27
CA SER A 618 -22.20 15.67 -3.48
C SER A 618 -21.68 15.18 -4.84
N ALA A 619 -22.60 14.87 -5.76
CA ALA A 619 -22.34 14.34 -7.10
C ALA A 619 -23.24 15.03 -8.16
N ARG A 620 -23.58 16.29 -7.89
CA ARG A 620 -24.17 17.30 -8.79
C ARG A 620 -23.43 18.60 -8.53
#